data_AF-A0A952DPR7-F1
#
_entry.id   AF-A0A952DPR7-F1
#
_cell.length_a   1.000
_cell.length_b   1.000
_cell.length_c   1.000
_cell.angle_alpha   90.00
_cell.angle_beta   90.00
_cell.angle_gamma   90.00
#
_symmetry.space_group_name_H-M   'P 1'
#
loop_
_entity.id
_entity.type
_entity.pdbx_description
1 polymer ?
#
loop_
_entity_poly.entity_id
_entity_poly.type
_entity_poly.pdbx_seq_one_letter_code
_entity_poly.pdbx_strand_id
1 'polypeptide(L)'
;IRNLSAKPLWAVANESALSAAYAIASAADRLYVTRTGEVGSIGVVAVHIDESGADAKAGLAWTFVFAGDRKVDGNAHEPLSERARATIQADVDRLYGEFCALVAANRGLSPDAVRGTDAAIYRGTLAVRAGLADRLGTLDLAIAEMAAELDRAAPARAPVNPTLKRSLSMATTETEQIDDQPKHPQQSIPPAPVPAEASPDPAPPAAAAGPAPDASTAEKLRAEFAEIAAIATQAARLGVTVDAADALKKGIAPDALRRSVLDALSQRSEATSVIAAAPSTPTAGDSPIVRRAKERAAASRA
;
A
#
# COMPACT_ATOMS: atom_id res chain seq x y z
N ILE A 1 -6.94 -20.71 1.93
CA ILE A 1 -6.46 -19.93 3.11
C ILE A 1 -7.50 -19.97 4.22
N ARG A 2 -8.78 -19.67 3.93
CA ARG A 2 -9.91 -20.05 4.81
C ARG A 2 -9.73 -21.50 5.28
N ASN A 3 -9.67 -21.70 6.59
CA ASN A 3 -9.54 -22.98 7.31
C ASN A 3 -8.18 -23.73 7.30
N LEU A 4 -7.08 -23.16 6.81
CA LEU A 4 -5.76 -23.84 6.86
C LEU A 4 -5.00 -23.59 8.18
N SER A 5 -5.18 -22.41 8.77
CA SER A 5 -4.69 -22.05 10.10
C SER A 5 -5.92 -21.86 10.95
N ALA A 6 -6.09 -22.60 12.05
CA ALA A 6 -7.27 -22.53 12.92
C ALA A 6 -7.55 -21.14 13.53
N LYS A 7 -6.73 -20.12 13.21
CA LYS A 7 -6.87 -18.74 13.65
C LYS A 7 -7.76 -17.95 12.67
N PRO A 8 -8.83 -17.30 13.15
CA PRO A 8 -9.69 -16.49 12.29
C PRO A 8 -8.94 -15.29 11.71
N LEU A 9 -9.17 -15.01 10.43
CA LEU A 9 -8.63 -13.87 9.70
C LEU A 9 -9.78 -12.99 9.21
N TRP A 10 -9.94 -11.79 9.75
CA TRP A 10 -10.96 -10.84 9.29
C TRP A 10 -10.29 -9.61 8.66
N ALA A 11 -10.88 -9.11 7.58
CA ALA A 11 -10.48 -7.89 6.88
C ALA A 11 -11.50 -6.77 7.11
N VAL A 12 -11.03 -5.52 7.11
CA VAL A 12 -11.86 -4.33 7.21
C VAL A 12 -11.44 -3.34 6.12
N ALA A 13 -12.32 -3.11 5.16
CA ALA A 13 -12.19 -2.03 4.20
C ALA A 13 -12.71 -0.74 4.85
N ASN A 14 -11.79 0.00 5.50
CA ASN A 14 -12.15 1.22 6.23
C ASN A 14 -12.51 2.36 5.26
N GLU A 15 -11.59 2.72 4.37
CA GLU A 15 -11.87 3.63 3.24
C GLU A 15 -12.03 2.85 1.95
N SER A 16 -11.08 1.98 1.63
CA SER A 16 -11.17 1.14 0.44
C SER A 16 -10.31 -0.13 0.55
N ALA A 17 -10.72 -1.14 -0.19
CA ALA A 17 -9.90 -2.29 -0.56
C ALA A 17 -10.25 -2.63 -2.02
N LEU A 18 -9.54 -2.01 -2.96
CA LEU A 18 -9.80 -2.09 -4.41
C LEU A 18 -8.66 -2.81 -5.13
N SER A 19 -8.98 -3.50 -6.23
CA SER A 19 -8.01 -4.21 -7.06
C SER A 19 -7.14 -5.16 -6.24
N ALA A 20 -5.81 -5.09 -6.31
CA ALA A 20 -4.92 -5.96 -5.56
C ALA A 20 -5.20 -5.99 -4.04
N ALA A 21 -5.61 -4.87 -3.45
CA ALA A 21 -6.00 -4.84 -2.03
C ALA A 21 -7.27 -5.67 -1.78
N TYR A 22 -8.21 -5.68 -2.73
CA TYR A 22 -9.37 -6.57 -2.68
C TYR A 22 -8.98 -8.04 -2.84
N ALA A 23 -8.01 -8.36 -3.70
CA ALA A 23 -7.50 -9.73 -3.85
C ALA A 23 -7.04 -10.29 -2.50
N ILE A 24 -6.28 -9.50 -1.74
CA ILE A 24 -5.82 -9.84 -0.40
C ILE A 24 -6.99 -9.93 0.58
N ALA A 25 -7.84 -8.91 0.63
CA ALA A 25 -8.98 -8.87 1.56
C ALA A 25 -9.96 -10.03 1.33
N SER A 26 -10.13 -10.46 0.07
CA SER A 26 -11.03 -11.56 -0.28
C SER A 26 -10.67 -12.87 0.42
N ALA A 27 -9.39 -13.10 0.70
CA ALA A 27 -8.90 -14.31 1.35
C ALA A 27 -9.30 -14.44 2.84
N ALA A 28 -9.79 -13.35 3.45
CA ALA A 28 -10.26 -13.33 4.83
C ALA A 28 -11.54 -14.16 5.03
N ASP A 29 -11.70 -14.74 6.22
CA ASP A 29 -12.91 -15.46 6.63
C ASP A 29 -14.12 -14.51 6.71
N ARG A 30 -13.89 -13.25 7.12
CA ARG A 30 -14.89 -12.18 7.08
C ARG A 30 -14.29 -10.88 6.55
N LEU A 31 -15.07 -10.14 5.80
CA LEU A 31 -14.73 -8.84 5.23
C LEU A 31 -15.80 -7.82 5.61
N TYR A 32 -15.42 -6.85 6.43
CA TYR A 32 -16.25 -5.70 6.79
C TYR A 32 -15.95 -4.54 5.85
N VAL A 33 -16.98 -3.76 5.53
CA VAL A 33 -16.84 -2.51 4.80
C VAL A 33 -17.59 -1.41 5.54
N THR A 34 -17.01 -0.21 5.65
CA THR A 34 -17.71 0.90 6.32
C THR A 34 -18.83 1.45 5.44
N ARG A 35 -19.66 2.35 6.01
CA ARG A 35 -20.80 2.97 5.30
C ARG A 35 -20.42 3.57 3.95
N THR A 36 -19.26 4.22 3.88
CA THR A 36 -18.74 4.86 2.66
C THR A 36 -17.54 4.12 2.07
N GLY A 37 -17.13 3.02 2.69
CA GLY A 37 -15.99 2.23 2.25
C GLY A 37 -16.26 1.53 0.93
N GLU A 38 -15.21 1.31 0.17
CA GLU A 38 -15.27 0.78 -1.19
C GLU A 38 -14.52 -0.54 -1.33
N VAL A 39 -15.13 -1.48 -2.06
CA VAL A 39 -14.48 -2.74 -2.44
C VAL A 39 -14.79 -3.08 -3.89
N GLY A 40 -14.10 -4.07 -4.43
CA GLY A 40 -14.23 -4.46 -5.84
C GLY A 40 -13.06 -3.92 -6.65
N SER A 41 -13.33 -3.32 -7.81
CA SER A 41 -12.29 -3.04 -8.81
C SER A 41 -11.49 -4.30 -9.16
N ILE A 42 -12.22 -5.41 -9.30
CA ILE A 42 -11.65 -6.71 -9.66
C ILE A 42 -11.42 -6.68 -11.16
N GLY A 43 -10.22 -6.24 -11.55
CA GLY A 43 -9.88 -6.00 -12.94
C GLY A 43 -8.38 -5.83 -13.12
N VAL A 44 -7.95 -5.89 -14.37
CA VAL A 44 -6.56 -5.74 -14.79
C VAL A 44 -6.52 -4.71 -15.90
N VAL A 45 -5.53 -3.81 -15.85
CA VAL A 45 -5.33 -2.78 -16.86
C VAL A 45 -3.85 -2.68 -17.19
N ALA A 46 -3.55 -2.51 -18.47
CA ALA A 46 -2.24 -2.10 -18.96
C ALA A 46 -2.42 -0.75 -19.66
N VAL A 47 -1.53 0.20 -19.36
CA VAL A 47 -1.57 1.53 -19.95
C VAL A 47 -0.35 1.69 -20.84
N HIS A 48 -0.59 2.08 -22.09
CA HIS A 48 0.45 2.55 -23.02
C HIS A 48 0.20 4.04 -23.28
N ILE A 49 1.29 4.80 -23.35
CA ILE A 49 1.28 6.23 -23.66
C ILE A 49 2.07 6.40 -24.95
N ASP A 50 1.44 7.01 -25.95
CA ASP A 50 2.10 7.44 -27.19
C ASP A 50 2.54 8.91 -27.03
N GLU A 51 3.84 9.10 -26.89
CA GLU A 51 4.51 10.40 -26.76
C GLU A 51 5.09 10.89 -28.10
N SER A 52 4.91 10.17 -29.21
CA SER A 52 5.50 10.52 -30.52
C SER A 52 5.11 11.93 -30.99
N GLY A 53 3.90 12.39 -30.67
CA GLY A 53 3.47 13.75 -30.95
C GLY A 53 4.17 14.83 -30.11
N ALA A 54 4.60 14.49 -28.89
CA ALA A 54 5.43 15.36 -28.05
C ALA A 54 6.88 15.36 -28.54
N ASP A 55 7.41 14.19 -28.91
CA ASP A 55 8.75 14.04 -29.50
C ASP A 55 8.91 14.90 -30.76
N ALA A 56 7.92 14.85 -31.66
CA ALA A 56 7.92 15.66 -32.88
C ALA A 56 7.96 17.17 -32.58
N LYS A 57 7.24 17.63 -31.55
CA LYS A 57 7.26 19.05 -31.11
C LYS A 57 8.59 19.43 -30.47
N ALA A 58 9.26 18.48 -29.81
CA ALA A 58 10.58 18.66 -29.23
C ALA A 58 11.71 18.54 -30.27
N GLY A 59 11.40 18.16 -31.51
CA GLY A 59 12.39 17.92 -32.56
C GLY A 59 13.20 16.63 -32.35
N LEU A 60 12.68 15.68 -31.57
CA LEU A 60 13.32 14.39 -31.32
C LEU A 60 12.86 13.37 -32.36
N ALA A 61 13.83 12.62 -32.89
CA ALA A 61 13.59 11.50 -33.80
C ALA A 61 14.29 10.25 -33.24
N TRP A 62 13.50 9.35 -32.67
CA TRP A 62 14.00 8.12 -32.07
C TRP A 62 14.24 7.07 -33.17
N THR A 63 15.42 6.47 -33.17
CA THR A 63 15.75 5.31 -34.02
C THR A 63 16.18 4.17 -33.12
N PHE A 64 15.38 3.11 -33.07
CA PHE A 64 15.68 1.95 -32.25
C PHE A 64 16.59 0.97 -32.98
N VAL A 65 17.68 0.58 -32.32
CA VAL A 65 18.58 -0.50 -32.76
C VAL A 65 18.47 -1.63 -31.74
N PHE A 66 17.89 -2.76 -32.14
CA PHE A 66 17.56 -3.86 -31.22
C PHE A 66 17.62 -5.21 -31.92
N ALA A 67 17.73 -6.27 -31.11
CA ALA A 67 17.62 -7.66 -31.56
C ALA A 67 16.34 -8.29 -31.00
N GLY A 68 15.60 -8.98 -31.86
CA GLY A 68 14.32 -9.63 -31.54
C GLY A 68 13.13 -8.69 -31.66
N ASP A 69 12.14 -9.08 -32.48
CA ASP A 69 11.01 -8.24 -32.91
C ASP A 69 10.13 -7.68 -31.78
N ARG A 70 10.19 -8.28 -30.59
CA ARG A 70 9.39 -7.90 -29.42
C ARG A 70 10.12 -7.00 -28.43
N LYS A 71 11.42 -6.72 -28.66
CA LYS A 71 12.27 -6.01 -27.69
C LYS A 71 11.81 -4.59 -27.40
N VAL A 72 11.14 -3.96 -28.36
CA VAL A 72 10.65 -2.58 -28.28
C VAL A 72 9.13 -2.50 -28.18
N ASP A 73 8.44 -3.62 -27.95
CA ASP A 73 6.99 -3.60 -27.75
C ASP A 73 6.61 -2.69 -26.58
N GLY A 74 5.67 -1.78 -26.83
CA GLY A 74 5.18 -0.85 -25.82
C GLY A 74 6.11 0.33 -25.53
N ASN A 75 7.12 0.59 -26.36
CA ASN A 75 7.87 1.84 -26.28
C ASN A 75 6.92 3.04 -26.47
N ALA A 76 7.26 4.17 -25.86
CA ALA A 76 6.40 5.35 -25.85
C ALA A 76 6.61 6.28 -27.06
N HIS A 77 7.63 6.03 -27.88
CA HIS A 77 8.07 6.96 -28.93
C HIS A 77 7.47 6.66 -30.30
N GLU A 78 6.57 5.68 -30.37
CA GLU A 78 5.76 5.37 -31.53
C GLU A 78 4.38 4.81 -31.11
N PRO A 79 3.37 4.86 -32.00
CA PRO A 79 2.08 4.24 -31.73
C PRO A 79 2.21 2.74 -31.43
N LEU A 80 1.41 2.25 -30.47
CA LEU A 80 1.41 0.84 -30.12
C LEU A 80 1.03 -0.03 -31.33
N SER A 81 1.94 -0.92 -31.74
CA SER A 81 1.68 -1.84 -32.85
C SER A 81 0.51 -2.79 -32.55
N GLU A 82 -0.22 -3.22 -33.59
CA GLU A 82 -1.34 -4.16 -33.43
C GLU A 82 -0.90 -5.48 -32.76
N ARG A 83 0.31 -5.97 -33.11
CA ARG A 83 0.88 -7.17 -32.52
C ARG A 83 1.18 -7.01 -31.02
N ALA A 84 1.80 -5.89 -30.64
CA ALA A 84 2.08 -5.59 -29.23
C ALA A 84 0.77 -5.44 -28.45
N ARG A 85 -0.20 -4.69 -29.01
CA ARG A 85 -1.54 -4.52 -28.43
C ARG A 85 -2.24 -5.86 -28.21
N ALA A 86 -2.27 -6.73 -29.21
CA ALA A 86 -2.91 -8.05 -29.09
C ALA A 86 -2.22 -8.93 -28.04
N THR A 87 -0.89 -8.87 -27.95
CA THR A 87 -0.11 -9.62 -26.96
C THR A 87 -0.41 -9.13 -25.54
N ILE A 88 -0.41 -7.81 -25.33
CA ILE A 88 -0.73 -7.18 -24.04
C ILE A 88 -2.18 -7.48 -23.65
N GLN A 89 -3.13 -7.40 -24.59
CA GLN A 89 -4.53 -7.71 -24.34
C GLN A 89 -4.72 -9.17 -23.90
N ALA A 90 -4.07 -10.12 -24.57
CA ALA A 90 -4.15 -11.52 -24.20
C ALA A 90 -3.63 -11.78 -22.77
N ASP A 91 -2.60 -11.05 -22.35
CA ASP A 91 -2.08 -11.14 -20.98
C ASP A 91 -3.02 -10.51 -19.96
N VAL A 92 -3.59 -9.33 -20.26
CA VAL A 92 -4.63 -8.68 -19.45
C VAL A 92 -5.83 -9.60 -19.27
N ASP A 93 -6.33 -10.23 -20.33
CA ASP A 93 -7.48 -11.12 -20.29
C ASP A 93 -7.20 -12.37 -19.44
N ARG A 94 -5.99 -12.94 -19.57
CA ARG A 94 -5.54 -14.08 -18.77
C ARG A 94 -5.50 -13.72 -17.28
N LEU A 95 -4.83 -12.63 -16.93
CA LEU A 95 -4.71 -12.16 -15.55
C LEU A 95 -6.09 -11.79 -14.96
N TYR A 96 -6.99 -11.21 -15.76
CA TYR A 96 -8.36 -10.94 -15.34
C TYR A 96 -9.11 -12.23 -15.01
N GLY A 97 -8.99 -13.25 -15.86
CA GLY A 97 -9.57 -14.58 -15.60
C GLY A 97 -9.05 -15.20 -14.29
N GLU A 98 -7.74 -15.14 -14.05
CA GLU A 98 -7.11 -15.62 -12.81
C GLU A 98 -7.59 -14.84 -11.59
N PHE A 99 -7.71 -13.51 -11.68
CA PHE A 99 -8.18 -12.67 -10.58
C PHE A 99 -9.66 -12.92 -10.25
N CYS A 100 -10.53 -13.04 -11.27
CA CYS A 100 -11.92 -13.43 -11.04
C CYS A 100 -12.04 -14.80 -10.38
N ALA A 101 -11.25 -15.78 -10.81
CA ALA A 101 -11.24 -17.13 -10.22
C ALA A 101 -10.78 -17.12 -8.76
N LEU A 102 -9.73 -16.35 -8.43
CA LEU A 102 -9.25 -16.18 -7.06
C LEU A 102 -10.35 -15.61 -6.15
N VAL A 103 -11.00 -14.52 -6.56
CA VAL A 103 -12.06 -13.88 -5.78
C VAL A 103 -13.26 -14.83 -5.64
N ALA A 104 -13.66 -15.48 -6.73
CA ALA A 104 -14.76 -16.44 -6.73
C ALA A 104 -14.54 -17.55 -5.69
N ALA A 105 -13.35 -18.17 -5.70
CA ALA A 105 -12.98 -19.21 -4.75
C ALA A 105 -12.97 -18.70 -3.30
N ASN A 106 -12.45 -17.50 -3.06
CA ASN A 106 -12.34 -16.93 -1.72
C ASN A 106 -13.69 -16.48 -1.13
N ARG A 107 -14.57 -15.93 -1.97
CA ARG A 107 -15.86 -15.34 -1.55
C ARG A 107 -17.04 -16.31 -1.67
N GLY A 108 -16.83 -17.50 -2.24
CA GLY A 108 -17.92 -18.46 -2.48
C GLY A 108 -18.90 -18.00 -3.56
N LEU A 109 -18.40 -17.26 -4.55
CA LEU A 109 -19.17 -16.76 -5.70
C LEU A 109 -18.86 -17.62 -6.93
N SER A 110 -19.72 -17.56 -7.95
CA SER A 110 -19.36 -18.11 -9.26
C SER A 110 -18.37 -17.17 -9.97
N PRO A 111 -17.46 -17.69 -10.81
CA PRO A 111 -16.60 -16.85 -11.64
C PRO A 111 -17.39 -15.88 -12.53
N ASP A 112 -18.57 -16.27 -13.00
CA ASP A 112 -19.45 -15.40 -13.81
C ASP A 112 -20.07 -14.28 -12.99
N ALA A 113 -20.43 -14.52 -11.73
CA ALA A 113 -20.92 -13.46 -10.84
C ALA A 113 -19.83 -12.41 -10.59
N VAL A 114 -18.57 -12.85 -10.43
CA VAL A 114 -17.43 -11.94 -10.29
C VAL A 114 -17.16 -11.18 -11.59
N ARG A 115 -17.16 -11.87 -12.74
CA ARG A 115 -17.01 -11.22 -14.05
C ARG A 115 -18.10 -10.20 -14.34
N GLY A 116 -19.35 -10.52 -14.00
CA GLY A 116 -20.50 -9.64 -14.15
C GLY A 116 -20.49 -8.41 -13.24
N THR A 117 -19.45 -8.23 -12.41
CA THR A 117 -19.18 -6.95 -11.75
C THR A 117 -18.55 -5.92 -12.68
N ASP A 118 -18.05 -6.32 -13.85
CA ASP A 118 -17.38 -5.47 -14.84
C ASP A 118 -16.29 -4.59 -14.22
N ALA A 119 -15.54 -5.15 -13.27
CA ALA A 119 -14.51 -4.45 -12.48
C ALA A 119 -15.01 -3.17 -11.78
N ALA A 120 -16.32 -3.06 -11.50
CA ALA A 120 -16.90 -1.91 -10.84
C ALA A 120 -16.50 -1.81 -9.35
N ILE A 121 -16.69 -0.62 -8.80
CA ILE A 121 -16.53 -0.33 -7.38
C ILE A 121 -17.89 -0.45 -6.68
N TYR A 122 -17.92 -1.14 -5.56
CA TYR A 122 -19.12 -1.33 -4.73
C TYR A 122 -18.91 -0.67 -3.37
N ARG A 123 -19.82 0.24 -3.01
CA ARG A 123 -19.72 1.03 -1.79
C ARG A 123 -20.68 0.54 -0.71
N GLY A 124 -20.17 0.39 0.52
CA GLY A 124 -20.96 0.10 1.71
C GLY A 124 -21.91 -1.09 1.53
N THR A 125 -23.22 -0.85 1.65
CA THR A 125 -24.23 -1.92 1.57
C THR A 125 -24.34 -2.57 0.19
N LEU A 126 -23.94 -1.88 -0.89
CA LEU A 126 -23.92 -2.47 -2.23
C LEU A 126 -22.88 -3.58 -2.33
N ALA A 127 -21.75 -3.44 -1.65
CA ALA A 127 -20.72 -4.48 -1.60
C ALA A 127 -21.21 -5.74 -0.89
N VAL A 128 -21.97 -5.57 0.19
CA VAL A 128 -22.57 -6.70 0.92
C VAL A 128 -23.62 -7.40 0.04
N ARG A 129 -24.48 -6.64 -0.63
CA ARG A 129 -25.49 -7.20 -1.55
C ARG A 129 -24.86 -7.95 -2.73
N ALA A 130 -23.71 -7.49 -3.21
CA ALA A 130 -22.95 -8.15 -4.27
C ALA A 130 -22.16 -9.39 -3.80
N GLY A 131 -22.16 -9.71 -2.50
CA GLY A 131 -21.36 -10.80 -1.91
C GLY A 131 -19.86 -10.48 -1.78
N LEU A 132 -19.46 -9.26 -2.14
CA LEU A 132 -18.07 -8.80 -2.08
C LEU A 132 -17.63 -8.43 -0.66
N ALA A 133 -18.57 -8.18 0.24
CA ALA A 133 -18.33 -8.00 1.66
C ALA A 133 -19.35 -8.82 2.47
N ASP A 134 -19.00 -9.17 3.69
CA ASP A 134 -19.87 -9.94 4.58
C ASP A 134 -20.75 -9.02 5.43
N ARG A 135 -20.23 -7.85 5.80
CA ARG A 135 -20.92 -6.96 6.75
C ARG A 135 -20.57 -5.50 6.61
N LEU A 136 -21.54 -4.65 6.91
CA LEU A 136 -21.31 -3.23 7.12
C LEU A 136 -20.81 -2.99 8.55
N GLY A 137 -19.67 -2.34 8.72
CA GLY A 137 -19.13 -2.08 10.06
C GLY A 137 -17.82 -1.30 10.06
N THR A 138 -17.50 -0.73 11.22
CA THR A 138 -16.19 -0.11 11.51
C THR A 138 -15.21 -1.17 12.00
N LEU A 139 -13.93 -0.79 12.11
CA LEU A 139 -12.90 -1.62 12.73
C LEU A 139 -13.28 -2.01 14.16
N ASP A 140 -13.77 -1.06 14.97
CA ASP A 140 -14.16 -1.34 16.36
C ASP A 140 -15.25 -2.41 16.45
N LEU A 141 -16.24 -2.36 15.54
CA LEU A 141 -17.28 -3.38 15.46
C LEU A 141 -16.69 -4.74 15.08
N ALA A 142 -15.81 -4.78 14.08
CA ALA A 142 -15.16 -6.02 13.66
C ALA A 142 -14.31 -6.63 14.78
N ILE A 143 -13.58 -5.82 15.55
CA ILE A 143 -12.78 -6.28 16.71
C ILE A 143 -13.70 -6.80 17.82
N ALA A 144 -14.75 -6.05 18.18
CA ALA A 144 -15.69 -6.45 19.22
C ALA A 144 -16.36 -7.80 18.88
N GLU A 145 -16.74 -7.99 17.62
CA GLU A 145 -17.38 -9.22 17.17
C GLU A 145 -16.42 -10.39 17.05
N MET A 146 -15.15 -10.14 16.70
CA MET A 146 -14.11 -11.17 16.68
C MET A 146 -13.85 -11.65 18.11
N ALA A 147 -13.72 -10.74 19.07
CA ALA A 147 -13.53 -11.08 20.47
C ALA A 147 -14.70 -11.94 20.99
N ALA A 148 -15.94 -11.53 20.72
CA ALA A 148 -17.13 -12.29 21.11
C ALA A 148 -17.22 -13.67 20.43
N GLU A 149 -16.69 -13.83 19.20
CA GLU A 149 -16.61 -15.12 18.52
C GLU A 149 -15.56 -16.04 19.14
N LEU A 150 -14.38 -15.50 19.47
CA LEU A 150 -13.31 -16.23 20.15
C LEU A 150 -13.72 -16.66 21.56
N ASP A 151 -14.43 -15.80 22.31
CA ASP A 151 -14.92 -16.12 23.65
C ASP A 151 -15.96 -17.25 23.63
N ARG A 152 -16.82 -17.30 22.61
CA ARG A 152 -17.77 -18.41 22.42
C ARG A 152 -17.09 -19.70 21.97
N ALA A 153 -16.02 -19.60 21.19
CA ALA A 153 -15.27 -20.75 20.69
C ALA A 153 -14.31 -21.33 21.75
N ALA A 154 -14.01 -20.59 22.82
CA ALA A 154 -13.19 -21.08 23.91
C ALA A 154 -13.94 -22.21 24.67
N PRO A 155 -13.32 -23.39 24.86
CA PRO A 155 -13.88 -24.37 25.77
C PRO A 155 -14.01 -23.75 27.16
N ALA A 156 -15.07 -24.10 27.90
CA ALA A 156 -15.32 -23.61 29.25
C ALA A 156 -14.01 -23.68 30.06
N ARG A 157 -13.43 -22.51 30.37
CA ARG A 157 -12.23 -22.44 31.21
C ARG A 157 -12.61 -23.06 32.54
N ALA A 158 -11.99 -24.20 32.89
CA ALA A 158 -12.05 -24.72 34.24
C ALA A 158 -11.63 -23.59 35.21
N PRO A 159 -12.32 -23.40 36.34
CA PRO A 159 -11.96 -22.35 37.27
C PRO A 159 -10.51 -22.56 37.70
N VAL A 160 -9.66 -21.58 37.36
CA VAL A 160 -8.27 -21.59 37.81
C VAL A 160 -8.31 -21.29 39.30
N ASN A 161 -8.09 -22.30 40.13
CA ASN A 161 -7.94 -22.12 41.58
C ASN A 161 -6.84 -21.08 41.84
N PRO A 162 -7.14 -19.93 42.48
CA PRO A 162 -6.14 -18.92 42.77
C PRO A 162 -5.40 -19.32 44.04
N THR A 163 -4.57 -20.35 43.97
CA THR A 163 -3.71 -20.71 45.12
C THR A 163 -2.40 -21.32 44.67
N LEU A 164 -1.61 -20.56 43.92
CA LEU A 164 -0.17 -20.73 43.94
C LEU A 164 0.45 -19.35 44.21
N LYS A 165 0.89 -19.18 45.46
CA LYS A 165 1.73 -18.06 45.90
C LYS A 165 2.94 -18.01 44.99
N ARG A 166 3.03 -16.97 44.16
CA ARG A 166 4.23 -16.65 43.40
C ARG A 166 5.26 -16.09 44.37
N SER A 167 6.18 -16.93 44.82
CA SER A 167 7.38 -16.48 45.53
C SER A 167 8.27 -15.74 44.53
N LEU A 168 8.47 -14.44 44.74
CA LEU A 168 9.58 -13.72 44.14
C LEU A 168 10.87 -14.24 44.77
N SER A 169 11.80 -14.71 43.95
CA SER A 169 13.21 -14.74 44.29
C SER A 169 14.01 -14.54 43.01
N MET A 170 14.67 -13.38 42.92
CA MET A 170 15.78 -13.17 42.04
C MET A 170 17.00 -13.90 42.60
N ALA A 171 17.73 -14.60 41.75
CA ALA A 171 19.13 -14.92 41.97
C ALA A 171 19.85 -14.83 40.62
N THR A 172 20.85 -13.96 40.61
CA THR A 172 21.82 -13.66 39.56
C THR A 172 22.90 -14.74 39.44
N THR A 173 23.71 -14.62 38.38
CA THR A 173 25.01 -15.28 38.09
C THR A 173 24.84 -16.70 37.53
N GLU A 174 25.45 -17.12 36.41
CA GLU A 174 26.83 -16.91 35.98
C GLU A 174 27.02 -16.78 34.45
N THR A 175 28.07 -16.04 34.15
CA THR A 175 28.74 -15.82 32.88
C THR A 175 29.59 -17.04 32.50
N GLU A 176 29.54 -17.51 31.25
CA GLU A 176 30.69 -18.22 30.66
C GLU A 176 30.99 -17.62 29.28
N GLN A 177 32.15 -16.94 29.22
CA GLN A 177 32.91 -16.67 28.01
C GLN A 177 33.74 -17.91 27.70
N ILE A 178 33.83 -18.31 26.43
CA ILE A 178 34.98 -19.06 25.92
C ILE A 178 35.43 -18.42 24.61
N ASP A 179 36.72 -18.12 24.59
CA ASP A 179 37.51 -17.41 23.60
C ASP A 179 38.19 -18.37 22.60
N ASP A 180 38.61 -17.76 21.50
CA ASP A 180 39.73 -18.05 20.61
C ASP A 180 39.73 -19.20 19.55
N GLN A 181 40.13 -18.77 18.36
CA GLN A 181 40.48 -19.52 17.13
C GLN A 181 41.99 -19.91 17.20
N PRO A 182 42.70 -20.39 16.14
CA PRO A 182 42.36 -21.01 14.85
C PRO A 182 43.19 -22.29 14.54
N LYS A 183 42.94 -22.98 13.40
CA LYS A 183 43.94 -23.42 12.38
C LYS A 183 43.38 -24.41 11.32
N HIS A 184 43.75 -24.15 10.06
CA HIS A 184 43.57 -24.98 8.86
C HIS A 184 44.46 -26.23 8.83
N PRO A 185 44.15 -27.22 7.96
CA PRO A 185 44.95 -27.37 6.73
C PRO A 185 44.17 -27.62 5.42
N GLN A 186 44.79 -27.16 4.33
CA GLN A 186 44.43 -27.30 2.91
C GLN A 186 44.48 -28.75 2.41
N GLN A 187 43.73 -29.05 1.33
CA GLN A 187 44.20 -29.96 0.27
C GLN A 187 43.56 -29.63 -1.09
N SER A 188 44.44 -29.49 -2.08
CA SER A 188 44.26 -29.24 -3.52
C SER A 188 44.22 -30.55 -4.32
N ILE A 189 43.81 -30.51 -5.61
CA ILE A 189 44.27 -31.30 -6.79
C ILE A 189 43.35 -31.00 -8.02
N PRO A 190 43.85 -31.08 -9.29
CA PRO A 190 43.66 -30.05 -10.34
C PRO A 190 42.83 -30.47 -11.60
N PRO A 191 42.59 -29.57 -12.58
CA PRO A 191 41.93 -29.89 -13.86
C PRO A 191 42.90 -29.98 -15.06
N ALA A 192 42.58 -30.83 -16.05
CA ALA A 192 43.12 -30.79 -17.43
C ALA A 192 42.29 -31.72 -18.36
N PRO A 193 42.32 -31.60 -19.71
CA PRO A 193 42.59 -30.43 -20.56
C PRO A 193 41.55 -30.23 -21.70
N VAL A 194 41.60 -29.06 -22.33
CA VAL A 194 40.95 -28.66 -23.61
C VAL A 194 41.79 -29.04 -24.84
N PRO A 195 41.22 -29.04 -26.06
CA PRO A 195 41.95 -28.68 -27.28
C PRO A 195 41.53 -27.31 -27.85
N ALA A 196 42.54 -26.62 -28.43
CA ALA A 196 42.58 -25.25 -28.98
C ALA A 196 41.90 -25.12 -30.37
N GLU A 197 41.51 -23.93 -30.86
CA GLU A 197 42.27 -22.85 -31.54
C GLU A 197 41.21 -21.79 -32.01
N ALA A 198 41.40 -20.49 -32.29
CA ALA A 198 42.54 -19.59 -32.48
C ALA A 198 42.09 -18.12 -32.25
N SER A 199 43.03 -17.22 -31.92
CA SER A 199 42.83 -15.77 -31.75
C SER A 199 43.26 -14.95 -32.99
N PRO A 200 42.79 -13.69 -33.15
CA PRO A 200 43.59 -12.64 -33.78
C PRO A 200 43.99 -11.51 -32.80
N ASP A 201 45.05 -10.80 -33.18
CA ASP A 201 45.93 -9.88 -32.44
C ASP A 201 45.33 -8.65 -31.71
N PRO A 202 46.08 -8.05 -30.75
CA PRO A 202 45.60 -6.95 -29.89
C PRO A 202 45.79 -5.54 -30.49
N ALA A 203 44.84 -4.65 -30.18
CA ALA A 203 44.90 -3.21 -30.44
C ALA A 203 45.61 -2.43 -29.28
N PRO A 204 46.13 -1.20 -29.51
CA PRO A 204 47.03 -0.49 -28.58
C PRO A 204 46.34 0.08 -27.32
N PRO A 205 47.09 0.41 -26.25
CA PRO A 205 46.53 0.72 -24.94
C PRO A 205 45.88 2.12 -24.89
N ALA A 206 44.61 2.17 -24.49
CA ALA A 206 43.93 3.41 -24.13
C ALA A 206 44.34 3.88 -22.73
N ALA A 207 44.50 5.20 -22.61
CA ALA A 207 44.95 5.91 -21.42
C ALA A 207 44.09 5.65 -20.16
N ALA A 208 44.76 5.66 -19.02
CA ALA A 208 44.17 5.46 -17.70
C ALA A 208 43.08 6.50 -17.39
N ALA A 209 41.84 6.02 -17.23
CA ALA A 209 40.76 6.77 -16.59
C ALA A 209 40.88 6.61 -15.06
N GLY A 210 40.78 7.73 -14.33
CA GLY A 210 40.79 7.75 -12.87
C GLY A 210 39.60 7.00 -12.23
N PRO A 211 39.64 6.76 -10.90
CA PRO A 211 38.71 5.86 -10.23
C PRO A 211 37.27 6.39 -10.31
N ALA A 212 36.38 5.59 -10.90
CA ALA A 212 34.95 5.81 -10.84
C ALA A 212 34.45 5.70 -9.39
N PRO A 213 33.51 6.56 -8.95
CA PRO A 213 32.90 6.41 -7.63
C PRO A 213 32.21 5.04 -7.56
N ASP A 214 32.47 4.36 -6.46
CA ASP A 214 31.87 3.09 -6.06
C ASP A 214 30.35 3.10 -6.26
N ALA A 215 29.83 2.11 -7.00
CA ALA A 215 28.41 2.00 -7.34
C ALA A 215 27.47 2.08 -6.13
N SER A 216 27.96 1.65 -4.96
CA SER A 216 27.30 1.78 -3.66
C SER A 216 26.99 3.23 -3.25
N THR A 217 27.88 4.17 -3.55
CA THR A 217 27.74 5.58 -3.18
C THR A 217 26.72 6.27 -4.07
N ALA A 218 26.69 5.94 -5.36
CA ALA A 218 25.70 6.46 -6.30
C ALA A 218 24.27 5.98 -5.98
N GLU A 219 24.11 4.73 -5.54
CA GLU A 219 22.82 4.19 -5.11
C GLU A 219 22.31 4.84 -3.82
N LYS A 220 23.18 5.05 -2.83
CA LYS A 220 22.85 5.75 -1.58
C LYS A 220 22.37 7.18 -1.85
N LEU A 221 23.09 7.92 -2.68
CA LEU A 221 22.70 9.28 -3.06
C LEU A 221 21.33 9.29 -3.75
N ARG A 222 21.08 8.38 -4.71
CA ARG A 222 19.75 8.27 -5.36
C ARG A 222 18.63 7.96 -4.37
N ALA A 223 18.88 7.10 -3.37
CA ALA A 223 17.90 6.79 -2.34
C ALA A 223 17.59 8.01 -1.46
N GLU A 224 18.61 8.76 -1.01
CA GLU A 224 18.44 10.00 -0.26
C GLU A 224 17.68 11.07 -1.07
N PHE A 225 17.98 11.21 -2.36
CA PHE A 225 17.26 12.12 -3.26
C PHE A 225 15.78 11.75 -3.41
N ALA A 226 15.47 10.47 -3.58
CA ALA A 226 14.10 9.98 -3.68
C ALA A 226 13.32 10.21 -2.37
N GLU A 227 13.99 10.05 -1.22
CA GLU A 227 13.41 10.24 0.10
C GLU A 227 13.04 11.72 0.36
N ILE A 228 13.90 12.66 -0.03
CA ILE A 228 13.64 14.11 0.09
C ILE A 228 12.47 14.54 -0.80
N ALA A 229 12.38 14.00 -2.02
CA ALA A 229 11.24 14.26 -2.90
C ALA A 229 9.92 13.70 -2.32
N ALA A 230 9.96 12.52 -1.69
CA ALA A 230 8.81 11.93 -1.03
C ALA A 230 8.35 12.76 0.19
N ILE A 231 9.28 13.24 1.02
CA ILE A 231 8.99 14.12 2.16
C ILE A 231 8.34 15.42 1.67
N ALA A 232 8.87 16.06 0.63
CA ALA A 232 8.30 17.29 0.08
C ALA A 232 6.86 17.09 -0.45
N THR A 233 6.60 15.96 -1.12
CA THR A 233 5.26 15.60 -1.61
C THR A 233 4.28 15.39 -0.45
N GLN A 234 4.72 14.73 0.63
CA GLN A 234 3.90 14.52 1.82
C GLN A 234 3.63 15.84 2.55
N ALA A 235 4.64 16.70 2.69
CA ALA A 235 4.52 18.02 3.30
C ALA A 235 3.48 18.89 2.55
N ALA A 236 3.50 18.88 1.22
CA ALA A 236 2.55 19.62 0.38
C ALA A 236 1.09 19.18 0.64
N ARG A 237 0.85 17.88 0.83
CA ARG A 237 -0.50 17.37 1.19
C ARG A 237 -0.98 17.85 2.57
N LEU A 238 -0.05 18.13 3.47
CA LEU A 238 -0.32 18.70 4.80
C LEU A 238 -0.35 20.24 4.80
N GLY A 239 -0.25 20.86 3.61
CA GLY A 239 -0.26 22.31 3.43
C GLY A 239 1.05 22.99 3.89
N VAL A 240 2.16 22.25 3.94
CA VAL A 240 3.50 22.79 4.20
C VAL A 240 4.27 22.80 2.89
N THR A 241 4.68 23.98 2.45
CA THR A 241 5.45 24.14 1.21
C THR A 241 6.92 23.82 1.47
N VAL A 242 7.43 22.78 0.83
CA VAL A 242 8.84 22.38 0.88
C VAL A 242 9.39 22.37 -0.54
N ASP A 243 10.43 23.15 -0.80
CA ASP A 243 11.17 23.11 -2.07
C ASP A 243 12.22 21.99 -2.00
N ALA A 244 11.90 20.86 -2.64
CA ALA A 244 12.81 19.72 -2.72
C ALA A 244 14.13 20.10 -3.40
N ALA A 245 14.11 20.91 -4.47
CA ALA A 245 15.32 21.26 -5.20
C ALA A 245 16.27 22.13 -4.36
N ASP A 246 15.74 23.03 -3.54
CA ASP A 246 16.53 23.84 -2.61
C ASP A 246 17.09 23.01 -1.44
N ALA A 247 16.29 22.08 -0.90
CA ALA A 247 16.76 21.16 0.16
C ALA A 247 17.93 20.28 -0.33
N LEU A 248 17.88 19.83 -1.58
CA LEU A 248 18.94 19.05 -2.21
C LEU A 248 20.21 19.88 -2.45
N LYS A 249 20.07 21.12 -2.95
CA LYS A 249 21.21 22.03 -3.14
C LYS A 249 21.91 22.37 -1.82
N LYS A 250 21.16 22.42 -0.72
CA LYS A 250 21.67 22.69 0.63
C LYS A 250 22.18 21.44 1.36
N GLY A 251 22.07 20.25 0.75
CA GLY A 251 22.50 18.99 1.35
C GLY A 251 21.75 18.66 2.66
N ILE A 252 20.47 19.04 2.76
CA ILE A 252 19.69 18.78 3.96
C ILE A 252 19.38 17.29 4.05
N ALA A 253 19.80 16.65 5.13
CA ALA A 253 19.50 15.24 5.37
C ALA A 253 17.97 15.00 5.46
N PRO A 254 17.44 13.86 4.96
CA PRO A 254 16.01 13.57 4.97
C PRO A 254 15.35 13.71 6.35
N ASP A 255 16.03 13.27 7.41
CA ASP A 255 15.50 13.35 8.78
C ASP A 255 15.41 14.79 9.31
N ALA A 256 16.35 15.66 8.92
CA ALA A 256 16.29 17.08 9.28
C ALA A 256 15.10 17.76 8.60
N LEU A 257 14.82 17.38 7.35
CA LEU A 257 13.67 17.89 6.60
C LEU A 257 12.34 17.44 7.24
N ARG A 258 12.22 16.18 7.67
CA ARG A 258 11.04 15.69 8.40
C ARG A 258 10.78 16.47 9.69
N ARG A 259 11.82 16.70 10.49
CA ARG A 259 11.72 17.48 11.73
C ARG A 259 11.23 18.91 11.45
N SER A 260 11.79 19.56 10.44
CA SER A 260 11.36 20.90 10.04
C SER A 260 9.88 20.96 9.59
N VAL A 261 9.40 19.94 8.86
CA VAL A 261 7.98 19.85 8.47
C VAL A 261 7.08 19.66 9.69
N LEU A 262 7.47 18.81 10.64
CA LEU A 262 6.71 18.58 11.88
C LEU A 262 6.67 19.83 12.76
N ASP A 263 7.79 20.57 12.87
CA ASP A 263 7.85 21.83 13.62
C ASP A 263 6.92 22.89 12.99
N ALA A 264 6.91 23.01 11.66
CA ALA A 264 6.01 23.90 10.95
C ALA A 264 4.53 23.54 11.16
N LEU A 265 4.20 22.25 11.21
CA LEU A 265 2.84 21.77 11.52
C LEU A 265 2.46 22.05 12.97
N SER A 266 3.39 21.87 13.92
CA SER A 266 3.18 22.18 15.33
C SER A 266 2.88 23.67 15.54
N GLN A 267 3.64 24.56 14.89
CA GLN A 267 3.43 26.01 14.99
C GLN A 267 2.09 26.46 14.42
N ARG A 268 1.59 25.79 13.38
CA ARG A 268 0.24 26.03 12.83
C ARG A 268 -0.87 25.56 13.78
N SER A 269 -0.65 24.47 14.51
CA SER A 269 -1.60 23.97 15.51
C SER A 269 -1.73 24.92 16.70
N GLU A 270 -0.61 25.49 17.17
CA GLU A 270 -0.58 26.48 18.25
C GLU A 270 -1.32 27.79 17.87
N ALA A 271 -1.24 28.20 16.61
CA ALA A 271 -1.93 29.38 16.07
C ALA A 271 -3.46 29.23 15.94
N THR A 272 -4.00 28.00 16.06
CA THR A 272 -5.45 27.71 15.97
C THR A 272 -6.05 27.46 17.36
N SER A 273 -5.56 28.17 18.38
CA SER A 273 -6.16 28.14 19.71
C SER A 273 -7.57 28.75 19.66
N VAL A 274 -8.55 27.90 19.98
CA VAL A 274 -9.99 28.14 19.96
C VAL A 274 -10.34 29.38 20.80
N ILE A 275 -10.76 30.47 20.14
CA ILE A 275 -11.52 31.53 20.81
C ILE A 275 -12.94 30.99 21.00
N ALA A 276 -13.25 30.53 22.20
CA ALA A 276 -14.62 30.22 22.60
C ALA A 276 -15.41 31.54 22.73
N ALA A 277 -16.05 31.98 21.65
CA ALA A 277 -17.09 33.01 21.73
C ALA A 277 -18.38 32.35 22.27
N ALA A 278 -18.86 32.80 23.42
CA ALA A 278 -20.16 32.39 23.97
C ALA A 278 -21.29 32.75 22.97
N PRO A 279 -22.30 31.88 22.79
CA PRO A 279 -23.37 32.16 21.84
C PRO A 279 -24.18 33.38 22.29
N SER A 280 -24.37 34.34 21.39
CA SER A 280 -25.28 35.46 21.57
C SER A 280 -26.70 34.96 21.82
N THR A 281 -27.32 35.43 22.89
CA THR A 281 -28.71 35.13 23.27
C THR A 281 -29.69 35.50 22.14
N PRO A 282 -30.51 34.56 21.64
CA PRO A 282 -31.53 34.90 20.65
C PRO A 282 -32.66 35.71 21.31
N THR A 283 -33.03 36.80 20.66
CA THR A 283 -34.13 37.69 21.03
C THR A 283 -35.47 36.94 21.08
N ALA A 284 -36.26 37.27 22.09
CA ALA A 284 -37.51 36.61 22.44
C ALA A 284 -38.57 36.70 21.31
N GLY A 285 -38.74 35.59 20.59
CA GLY A 285 -39.88 35.33 19.74
C GLY A 285 -40.24 33.84 19.85
N ASP A 286 -41.52 33.54 20.06
CA ASP A 286 -41.99 32.15 20.24
C ASP A 286 -41.54 31.28 19.04
N SER A 287 -40.90 30.15 19.33
CA SER A 287 -40.44 29.24 18.30
C SER A 287 -41.63 28.69 17.49
N PRO A 288 -41.44 28.35 16.21
CA PRO A 288 -42.53 27.88 15.34
C PRO A 288 -43.24 26.61 15.86
N ILE A 289 -42.57 25.83 16.72
CA ILE A 289 -43.16 24.65 17.39
C ILE A 289 -44.15 25.10 18.48
N VAL A 290 -43.78 26.09 19.30
CA VAL A 290 -44.64 26.64 20.37
C VAL A 290 -45.86 27.34 19.78
N ARG A 291 -45.69 28.04 18.65
CA ARG A 291 -46.80 28.66 17.92
C ARG A 291 -47.82 27.63 17.43
N ARG A 292 -47.36 26.52 16.80
CA ARG A 292 -48.27 25.46 16.34
C ARG A 292 -48.93 24.68 17.47
N ALA A 293 -48.28 24.57 18.63
CA ALA A 293 -48.89 23.98 19.82
C ALA A 293 -50.03 24.85 20.35
N LYS A 294 -49.87 26.18 20.40
CA LYS A 294 -50.93 27.12 20.82
C LYS A 294 -52.11 27.14 19.84
N GLU A 295 -51.84 27.11 18.53
CA GLU A 295 -52.90 27.05 17.50
C GLU A 295 -53.74 25.77 17.62
N ARG A 296 -53.11 24.61 17.88
CA ARG A 296 -53.84 23.34 18.14
C ARG A 296 -54.64 23.37 19.43
N ALA A 297 -54.12 24.00 20.48
CA ALA A 297 -54.83 24.13 21.75
C ALA A 297 -56.07 25.02 21.62
N ALA A 298 -55.98 26.12 20.86
CA ALA A 298 -57.09 27.04 20.60
C ALA A 298 -58.21 26.37 19.76
N ALA A 299 -57.84 25.54 18.77
CA ALA A 299 -58.80 24.80 17.96
C ALA A 299 -59.58 23.71 18.72
N SER A 300 -59.11 23.27 19.90
CA SER A 300 -59.81 22.29 20.75
C SER A 300 -60.83 22.91 21.72
N ARG A 301 -60.93 24.25 21.76
CA ARG A 301 -61.83 24.99 22.65
C ARG A 301 -62.94 25.77 21.90
N ALA A 302 -63.13 25.52 20.62
CA ALA A 302 -64.23 26.07 19.81
C ALA A 302 -65.21 24.97 19.42
#